data_AF-A0AAF0E2W0-F1
#
_entry.id   AF-A0AAF0E2W0-F1
#
_cell.length_a   1.000
_cell.length_b   1.000
_cell.length_c   1.000
_cell.angle_alpha   90.00
_cell.angle_beta   90.00
_cell.angle_gamma   90.00
#
_symmetry.space_group_name_H-M   'P 1'
#
loop_
_entity.id
_entity.type
_entity.pdbx_description
1 polymer ?
#
loop_
_entity_poly.entity_id
_entity_poly.type
_entity_poly.pdbx_seq_one_letter_code
_entity_poly.pdbx_strand_id
1 'polypeptide(L)'
;MAPAARALAAWRADLECLYDQRHTDALCVALAAGERIHLGTTRTLVQDTVRWAYTDEHRTSLVARLGTHLGMSHAEVDACLRPLQTDLGALDPSALDPALGAVRCRRMVDLPHGDARRLVVSVVHAALVAPASTAALLDAARALDAAGVEGGGAYVVACAWEQALAQREPLAPLLAHGAWPALDVLADAAHAPQCLRALDAFPAAERPRMLDAVAARPASLVVCLAEAPEAAAPLVPAFLDSFADAVRTPAWKALVAADDAAAVRMLGHLASALEPATAAVRYEQLVGLVLLADEPPWPTGDVLVAVEAMRARLLAYLQRQWVAVRAAHGFDALANWCVKELSDALDVEVHALRRAPLAAPAARAAGSSLFAMTSAGLGDGGRAVAEEPRRGPVSLHAAALNKAAAQTAVATGHV
;
A
#
# COMPACT_ATOMS: atom_id res chain seq x y z
N MET A 1 14.89 -37.13 40.73
CA MET A 1 14.84 -35.77 40.15
C MET A 1 13.97 -34.87 41.02
N ALA A 2 14.53 -33.75 41.49
CA ALA A 2 13.84 -32.79 42.35
C ALA A 2 12.58 -32.21 41.67
N PRO A 3 11.52 -31.85 42.42
CA PRO A 3 10.30 -31.22 41.89
C PRO A 3 10.59 -30.00 41.00
N ALA A 4 11.60 -29.20 41.35
CA ALA A 4 12.04 -28.04 40.58
C ALA A 4 12.58 -28.38 39.18
N ALA A 5 13.28 -29.51 39.02
CA ALA A 5 13.81 -29.93 37.71
C ALA A 5 12.70 -30.41 36.77
N ARG A 6 11.61 -30.96 37.31
CA ARG A 6 10.40 -31.32 36.53
C ARG A 6 9.59 -30.08 36.15
N ALA A 7 9.45 -29.11 37.07
CA ALA A 7 8.79 -27.85 36.79
C ALA A 7 9.53 -27.02 35.73
N LEU A 8 10.88 -27.01 35.75
CA LEU A 8 11.68 -26.31 34.75
C LEU A 8 11.62 -27.00 33.37
N ALA A 9 11.61 -28.33 33.32
CA ALA A 9 11.45 -29.08 32.08
C ALA A 9 10.03 -28.92 31.49
N ALA A 10 9.00 -28.90 32.33
CA ALA A 10 7.63 -28.62 31.92
C ALA A 10 7.47 -27.17 31.43
N TRP A 11 8.02 -26.20 32.14
CA TRP A 11 8.00 -24.78 31.74
C TRP A 11 8.72 -24.53 30.42
N ARG A 12 9.86 -25.20 30.20
CA ARG A 12 10.60 -25.14 28.94
C ARG A 12 9.81 -25.76 27.78
N ALA A 13 9.18 -26.91 28.01
CA ALA A 13 8.28 -27.53 27.05
C ALA A 13 7.02 -26.68 26.79
N ASP A 14 6.49 -25.99 27.79
CA ASP A 14 5.33 -25.09 27.66
C ASP A 14 5.70 -23.78 26.94
N LEU A 15 6.91 -23.25 27.13
CA LEU A 15 7.43 -22.11 26.38
C LEU A 15 7.74 -22.47 24.93
N GLU A 16 8.38 -23.62 24.68
CA GLU A 16 8.62 -24.16 23.34
C GLU A 16 7.27 -24.46 22.64
N CYS A 17 6.29 -25.02 23.35
CA CYS A 17 4.92 -25.23 22.86
C CYS A 17 4.14 -23.93 22.64
N LEU A 18 4.28 -22.91 23.50
CA LEU A 18 3.68 -21.58 23.31
C LEU A 18 4.33 -20.82 22.15
N TYR A 19 5.63 -21.00 21.94
CA TYR A 19 6.37 -20.44 20.81
C TYR A 19 5.97 -21.11 19.50
N ASP A 20 5.89 -22.45 19.49
CA ASP A 20 5.54 -23.25 18.31
C ASP A 20 4.04 -23.18 17.95
N GLN A 21 3.12 -23.29 18.93
CA GLN A 21 1.67 -23.36 18.67
C GLN A 21 0.95 -22.01 18.63
N ARG A 22 1.48 -20.96 19.28
CA ARG A 22 0.79 -19.65 19.32
C ARG A 22 1.50 -18.55 18.55
N HIS A 23 2.80 -18.62 18.28
CA HIS A 23 3.47 -17.57 17.51
C HIS A 23 3.54 -17.89 16.02
N THR A 24 3.76 -19.13 15.62
CA THR A 24 3.77 -19.49 14.19
C THR A 24 2.36 -19.51 13.61
N ASP A 25 1.42 -20.19 14.28
CA ASP A 25 0.03 -20.29 13.79
C ASP A 25 -0.74 -18.97 13.93
N ALA A 26 -0.61 -18.23 15.04
CA ALA A 26 -1.35 -16.97 15.18
C ALA A 26 -0.76 -15.83 14.35
N LEU A 27 0.56 -15.81 14.10
CA LEU A 27 1.17 -14.80 13.23
C LEU A 27 0.88 -15.13 11.75
N CYS A 28 0.92 -16.41 11.35
CA CYS A 28 0.51 -16.83 10.00
C CYS A 28 -1.00 -16.65 9.75
N VAL A 29 -1.87 -16.95 10.73
CA VAL A 29 -3.33 -16.74 10.62
C VAL A 29 -3.69 -15.25 10.69
N ALA A 30 -3.05 -14.44 11.54
CA ALA A 30 -3.32 -13.01 11.60
C ALA A 30 -2.77 -12.22 10.40
N LEU A 31 -1.61 -12.62 9.86
CA LEU A 31 -1.09 -12.08 8.59
C LEU A 31 -1.97 -12.48 7.40
N ALA A 32 -2.59 -13.68 7.44
CA ALA A 32 -3.56 -14.11 6.44
C ALA A 32 -4.96 -13.48 6.61
N ALA A 33 -5.32 -13.05 7.82
CA ALA A 33 -6.65 -12.50 8.15
C ALA A 33 -6.70 -10.96 8.24
N GLY A 34 -5.56 -10.27 8.22
CA GLY A 34 -5.50 -8.80 8.29
C GLY A 34 -5.89 -8.20 9.65
N GLU A 35 -5.89 -8.99 10.72
CA GLU A 35 -6.25 -8.51 12.05
C GLU A 35 -5.09 -7.76 12.73
N ARG A 36 -5.39 -6.58 13.29
CA ARG A 36 -4.44 -5.81 14.11
C ARG A 36 -4.19 -6.53 15.44
N ILE A 37 -3.12 -7.30 15.52
CA ILE A 37 -2.60 -7.79 16.79
C ILE A 37 -2.16 -6.57 17.63
N HIS A 38 -2.52 -6.53 18.92
CA HIS A 38 -1.95 -5.60 19.90
C HIS A 38 -0.46 -5.95 20.18
N LEU A 39 0.40 -5.75 19.17
CA LEU A 39 1.86 -5.98 19.19
C LEU A 39 2.59 -5.17 20.27
N GLY A 40 1.97 -4.09 20.78
CA GLY A 40 2.52 -3.27 21.85
C GLY A 40 2.80 -4.08 23.12
N THR A 41 1.92 -5.00 23.49
CA THR A 41 2.06 -5.78 24.74
C THR A 41 3.19 -6.79 24.64
N THR A 42 3.27 -7.53 23.52
CA THR A 42 4.32 -8.52 23.28
C THR A 42 5.69 -7.88 23.16
N ARG A 43 5.80 -6.77 22.42
CA ARG A 43 7.05 -6.00 22.31
C ARG A 43 7.53 -5.48 23.66
N THR A 44 6.61 -4.95 24.48
CA THR A 44 6.95 -4.45 25.82
C THR A 44 7.38 -5.59 26.75
N LEU A 45 6.70 -6.74 26.68
CA LEU A 45 7.02 -7.91 27.49
C LEU A 45 8.41 -8.47 27.15
N VAL A 46 8.75 -8.56 25.86
CA VAL A 46 10.08 -9.03 25.43
C VAL A 46 11.15 -7.99 25.76
N GLN A 47 10.90 -6.70 25.54
CA GLN A 47 11.82 -5.62 25.93
C GLN A 47 12.09 -5.59 27.44
N ASP A 48 11.06 -5.77 28.26
CA ASP A 48 11.20 -5.86 29.72
C ASP A 48 11.92 -7.14 30.15
N THR A 49 11.69 -8.26 29.46
CA THR A 49 12.38 -9.53 29.72
C THR A 49 13.87 -9.42 29.43
N VAL A 50 14.21 -8.75 28.33
CA VAL A 50 15.59 -8.48 27.94
C VAL A 50 16.24 -7.49 28.91
N ARG A 51 15.59 -6.36 29.23
CA ARG A 51 16.14 -5.39 30.21
C ARG A 51 16.36 -6.04 31.58
N TRP A 52 15.40 -6.81 32.08
CA TRP A 52 15.55 -7.56 33.32
C TRP A 52 16.73 -8.53 33.28
N ALA A 53 16.88 -9.29 32.20
CA ALA A 53 17.96 -10.28 32.07
C ALA A 53 19.36 -9.67 32.08
N TYR A 54 19.50 -8.37 31.75
CA TYR A 54 20.80 -7.72 31.56
C TYR A 54 21.14 -6.60 32.55
N THR A 55 20.16 -5.86 33.04
CA THR A 55 20.40 -4.71 33.92
C THR A 55 19.75 -4.85 35.29
N ASP A 56 18.96 -5.91 35.51
CA ASP A 56 18.02 -6.07 36.64
C ASP A 56 17.01 -4.91 36.77
N GLU A 57 17.04 -3.92 35.86
CA GLU A 57 16.06 -2.85 35.80
C GLU A 57 14.72 -3.46 35.38
N HIS A 58 13.66 -2.99 36.06
CA HIS A 58 12.29 -3.41 35.80
C HIS A 58 11.93 -4.85 36.15
N ARG A 59 12.76 -5.60 36.90
CA ARG A 59 12.40 -6.93 37.43
C ARG A 59 10.98 -6.96 37.99
N THR A 60 10.64 -6.03 38.87
CA THR A 60 9.32 -5.95 39.52
C THR A 60 8.20 -5.69 38.52
N SER A 61 8.47 -4.92 37.46
CA SER A 61 7.52 -4.65 36.38
C SER A 61 7.32 -5.88 35.48
N LEU A 62 8.40 -6.57 35.14
CA LEU A 62 8.35 -7.80 34.35
C LEU A 62 7.61 -8.91 35.09
N VAL A 63 7.93 -9.15 36.37
CA VAL A 63 7.29 -10.18 37.19
C VAL A 63 5.79 -9.87 37.34
N ALA A 64 5.41 -8.60 37.53
CA ALA A 64 4.01 -8.18 37.58
C ALA A 64 3.28 -8.37 36.24
N ARG A 65 3.91 -8.02 35.11
CA ARG A 65 3.31 -8.18 33.78
C ARG A 65 3.19 -9.65 33.38
N LEU A 66 4.23 -10.45 33.61
CA LEU A 66 4.18 -11.90 33.41
C LEU A 66 3.15 -12.56 34.32
N GLY A 67 3.06 -12.15 35.58
CA GLY A 67 2.03 -12.65 36.50
C GLY A 67 0.62 -12.34 36.01
N THR A 68 0.40 -11.11 35.54
CA THR A 68 -0.89 -10.69 34.95
C THR A 68 -1.20 -11.46 33.66
N HIS A 69 -0.20 -11.68 32.80
CA HIS A 69 -0.39 -12.31 31.49
C HIS A 69 -0.56 -13.84 31.58
N LEU A 70 0.14 -14.48 32.53
CA LEU A 70 0.13 -15.93 32.73
C LEU A 70 -0.87 -16.39 33.79
N GLY A 71 -1.52 -15.45 34.50
CA GLY A 71 -2.40 -15.76 35.64
C GLY A 71 -1.65 -16.37 36.83
N MET A 72 -0.35 -16.11 36.94
CA MET A 72 0.53 -16.64 37.99
C MET A 72 0.73 -15.59 39.09
N SER A 73 0.89 -16.04 40.33
CA SER A 73 1.26 -15.13 41.42
C SER A 73 2.68 -14.60 41.22
N HIS A 74 2.96 -13.41 41.76
CA HIS A 74 4.28 -12.78 41.69
C HIS A 74 5.40 -13.69 42.24
N ALA A 75 5.10 -14.50 43.26
CA ALA A 75 6.03 -15.45 43.85
C ALA A 75 6.34 -16.65 42.94
N GLU A 76 5.36 -17.14 42.18
CA GLU A 76 5.55 -18.22 41.21
C GLU A 76 6.37 -17.75 40.01
N VAL A 77 6.06 -16.57 39.48
CA VAL A 77 6.85 -15.97 38.40
C VAL A 77 8.30 -15.72 38.84
N ASP A 78 8.50 -15.16 40.04
CA ASP A 78 9.85 -14.93 40.57
C ASP A 78 10.62 -16.23 40.80
N ALA A 79 9.94 -17.30 41.26
CA ALA A 79 10.55 -18.62 41.43
C ALA A 79 10.95 -19.26 40.09
N CYS A 80 10.19 -19.03 39.02
CA CYS A 80 10.52 -19.49 37.66
C CYS A 80 11.70 -18.72 37.04
N LEU A 81 11.84 -17.43 37.36
CA LEU A 81 12.91 -16.58 36.84
C LEU A 81 14.24 -16.71 37.61
N ARG A 82 14.21 -17.14 38.88
CA ARG A 82 15.39 -17.28 39.75
C ARG A 82 16.51 -18.19 39.21
N PRO A 83 16.22 -19.35 38.59
CA PRO A 83 17.25 -20.19 37.96
C PRO A 83 17.97 -19.49 36.80
N LEU A 84 17.21 -18.78 35.95
CA LEU A 84 17.78 -17.98 34.86
C LEU A 84 18.69 -16.87 35.39
N GLN A 85 18.32 -16.26 36.51
CA GLN A 85 19.12 -15.23 37.17
C GLN A 85 20.40 -15.79 37.79
N THR A 86 20.39 -17.06 38.21
CA THR A 86 21.58 -17.75 38.74
C THR A 86 22.55 -18.12 37.61
N ASP A 87 22.01 -18.53 36.46
CA ASP A 87 22.78 -18.83 35.25
C ASP A 87 23.32 -17.57 34.56
N LEU A 88 22.56 -16.46 34.59
CA LEU A 88 22.95 -15.16 34.03
C LEU A 88 23.80 -14.33 35.00
N GLY A 89 23.59 -14.42 36.31
CA GLY A 89 24.37 -13.70 37.34
C GLY A 89 25.83 -14.17 37.46
N ALA A 90 26.16 -15.30 36.84
CA ALA A 90 27.55 -15.74 36.63
C ALA A 90 28.30 -14.89 35.57
N LEU A 91 27.60 -13.99 34.87
CA LEU A 91 28.19 -13.07 33.91
C LEU A 91 28.44 -11.71 34.55
N ASP A 92 29.72 -11.33 34.61
CA ASP A 92 30.15 -9.99 35.03
C ASP A 92 29.62 -8.94 34.03
N PRO A 93 28.71 -8.03 34.45
CA PRO A 93 28.18 -6.98 33.57
C PRO A 93 29.27 -6.04 33.03
N SER A 94 30.37 -5.86 33.78
CA SER A 94 31.50 -5.02 33.38
C SER A 94 32.41 -5.68 32.33
N ALA A 95 32.36 -7.01 32.20
CA ALA A 95 33.02 -7.76 31.14
C ALA A 95 32.23 -7.76 29.81
N LEU A 96 30.93 -7.44 29.87
CA LEU A 96 30.02 -7.44 28.73
C LEU A 96 30.08 -6.16 27.89
N ASP A 97 30.35 -4.99 28.47
CA ASP A 97 30.42 -3.72 27.74
C ASP A 97 31.62 -3.66 26.74
N PRO A 98 32.85 -4.09 27.12
CA PRO A 98 33.94 -4.24 26.16
C PRO A 98 33.73 -5.42 25.21
N ALA A 99 33.04 -6.49 25.63
CA ALA A 99 32.76 -7.65 24.78
C ALA A 99 31.69 -7.35 23.72
N LEU A 100 30.63 -6.59 24.04
CA LEU A 100 29.64 -6.06 23.10
C LEU A 100 30.28 -5.02 22.15
N GLY A 101 31.20 -4.20 22.68
CA GLY A 101 32.07 -3.33 21.87
C GLY A 101 33.04 -4.09 20.96
N ALA A 102 33.49 -5.28 21.36
CA ALA A 102 34.38 -6.14 20.57
C ALA A 102 33.63 -7.02 19.55
N VAL A 103 32.38 -7.43 19.87
CA VAL A 103 31.46 -8.11 18.93
C VAL A 103 31.05 -7.16 17.79
N ARG A 104 31.02 -5.85 18.03
CA ARG A 104 30.93 -4.82 16.97
C ARG A 104 32.05 -4.88 15.93
N CYS A 105 33.18 -5.56 16.20
CA CYS A 105 34.37 -5.53 15.34
C CYS A 105 35.01 -6.90 15.01
N ARG A 106 34.54 -8.03 15.57
CA ARG A 106 35.11 -9.36 15.28
C ARG A 106 34.17 -10.21 14.44
N ARG A 107 34.73 -10.82 13.39
CA ARG A 107 34.04 -11.81 12.53
C ARG A 107 33.36 -12.85 13.42
N MET A 108 32.03 -12.89 13.37
CA MET A 108 31.11 -13.74 14.14
C MET A 108 31.31 -15.27 13.97
N VAL A 109 32.37 -15.72 13.29
CA VAL A 109 32.56 -17.11 12.85
C VAL A 109 33.26 -17.98 13.90
N ASP A 110 33.90 -17.40 14.92
CA ASP A 110 34.82 -18.13 15.81
C ASP A 110 34.28 -18.44 17.23
N LEU A 111 32.97 -18.30 17.50
CA LEU A 111 32.43 -18.54 18.85
C LEU A 111 32.09 -20.03 19.11
N PRO A 112 32.51 -20.61 20.26
CA PRO A 112 32.22 -22.00 20.62
C PRO A 112 30.73 -22.23 20.91
N HIS A 113 30.23 -23.46 20.69
CA HIS A 113 28.80 -23.81 20.63
C HIS A 113 27.96 -23.50 21.90
N GLY A 114 28.58 -23.22 23.05
CA GLY A 114 27.90 -22.72 24.25
C GLY A 114 27.37 -21.28 24.12
N ASP A 115 27.86 -20.51 23.15
CA ASP A 115 27.47 -19.12 22.89
C ASP A 115 26.24 -18.97 21.99
N ALA A 116 25.64 -20.04 21.45
CA ALA A 116 24.44 -19.94 20.62
C ALA A 116 23.27 -19.23 21.35
N ARG A 117 23.13 -19.47 22.66
CA ARG A 117 22.17 -18.72 23.51
C ARG A 117 22.54 -17.25 23.68
N ARG A 118 23.83 -16.92 23.88
CA ARG A 118 24.26 -15.52 23.92
C ARG A 118 24.13 -14.83 22.57
N LEU A 119 24.32 -15.56 21.48
CA LEU A 119 24.13 -15.09 20.12
C LEU A 119 22.64 -14.78 19.90
N VAL A 120 21.74 -15.73 20.19
CA VAL A 120 20.29 -15.51 20.10
C VAL A 120 19.86 -14.32 20.95
N VAL A 121 20.29 -14.23 22.21
CA VAL A 121 19.87 -13.13 23.08
C VAL A 121 20.53 -11.81 22.68
N SER A 122 21.77 -11.78 22.20
CA SER A 122 22.41 -10.55 21.68
C SER A 122 21.80 -10.10 20.36
N VAL A 123 21.37 -11.03 19.50
CA VAL A 123 20.67 -10.76 18.25
C VAL A 123 19.25 -10.25 18.53
N VAL A 124 18.52 -10.89 19.44
CA VAL A 124 17.20 -10.45 19.90
C VAL A 124 17.29 -9.09 20.60
N HIS A 125 18.30 -8.87 21.43
CA HIS A 125 18.56 -7.57 22.07
C HIS A 125 18.93 -6.50 21.03
N ALA A 126 19.79 -6.80 20.06
CA ALA A 126 20.15 -5.86 19.00
C ALA A 126 18.95 -5.53 18.10
N ALA A 127 18.08 -6.50 17.82
CA ALA A 127 16.87 -6.30 17.02
C ALA A 127 15.75 -5.55 17.77
N LEU A 128 15.66 -5.69 19.09
CA LEU A 128 14.53 -5.14 19.87
C LEU A 128 14.84 -3.84 20.63
N VAL A 129 16.12 -3.53 20.88
CA VAL A 129 16.52 -2.46 21.83
C VAL A 129 17.24 -1.29 21.15
N ALA A 130 17.90 -1.47 20.00
CA ALA A 130 18.59 -0.40 19.28
C ALA A 130 18.18 -0.38 17.79
N PRO A 131 18.18 0.77 17.10
CA PRO A 131 18.04 0.81 15.64
C PRO A 131 19.28 0.18 15.01
N ALA A 132 19.27 -1.14 14.86
CA ALA A 132 20.31 -1.89 14.17
C ALA A 132 20.09 -1.70 12.66
N SER A 133 21.13 -1.42 11.89
CA SER A 133 20.97 -1.29 10.43
C SER A 133 20.42 -2.59 9.83
N THR A 134 19.70 -2.50 8.70
CA THR A 134 19.23 -3.69 7.96
C THR A 134 20.35 -4.69 7.71
N ALA A 135 21.57 -4.20 7.42
CA ALA A 135 22.75 -5.06 7.23
C ALA A 135 23.10 -5.86 8.49
N ALA A 136 23.08 -5.23 9.67
CA ALA A 136 23.36 -5.91 10.94
C ALA A 136 22.32 -6.98 11.26
N LEU A 137 21.04 -6.72 10.96
CA LEU A 137 19.97 -7.71 11.13
C LEU A 137 20.13 -8.88 10.16
N LEU A 138 20.50 -8.63 8.90
CA LEU A 138 20.77 -9.70 7.94
C LEU A 138 21.99 -10.55 8.33
N ASP A 139 23.07 -9.93 8.82
CA ASP A 139 24.24 -10.66 9.30
C ASP A 139 23.88 -11.51 10.54
N ALA A 140 23.04 -10.97 11.43
CA ALA A 140 22.51 -11.70 12.56
C ALA A 140 21.63 -12.89 12.14
N ALA A 141 20.76 -12.71 11.14
CA ALA A 141 19.94 -13.79 10.59
C ALA A 141 20.80 -14.93 10.04
N ARG A 142 21.82 -14.61 9.22
CA ARG A 142 22.77 -15.62 8.69
C ARG A 142 23.51 -16.35 9.81
N ALA A 143 23.83 -15.67 10.90
CA ALA A 143 24.50 -16.29 12.05
C ALA A 143 23.59 -17.26 12.80
N LEU A 144 22.31 -16.93 12.93
CA LEU A 144 21.31 -17.85 13.51
C LEU A 144 21.10 -19.08 12.63
N ASP A 145 21.02 -18.89 11.31
CA ASP A 145 20.91 -19.99 10.36
C ASP A 145 22.17 -20.89 10.40
N ALA A 146 23.35 -20.30 10.44
CA ALA A 146 24.62 -21.03 10.56
C ALA A 146 24.76 -21.78 11.90
N ALA A 147 24.13 -21.27 12.96
CA ALA A 147 24.08 -21.92 14.26
C ALA A 147 22.98 -23.01 14.36
N GLY A 148 22.19 -23.23 13.30
CA GLY A 148 21.12 -24.22 13.27
C GLY A 148 19.93 -23.85 14.16
N VAL A 149 19.71 -22.56 14.42
CA VAL A 149 18.55 -22.09 15.20
C VAL A 149 17.34 -22.08 14.28
N GLU A 150 16.51 -23.12 14.38
CA GLU A 150 15.30 -23.27 13.57
C GLU A 150 14.38 -22.03 13.70
N GLY A 151 14.02 -21.44 12.56
CA GLY A 151 13.18 -20.23 12.48
C GLY A 151 13.85 -18.91 12.91
N GLY A 152 15.03 -18.96 13.54
CA GLY A 152 15.71 -17.77 14.07
C GLY A 152 16.08 -16.75 13.00
N GLY A 153 16.70 -17.19 11.89
CA GLY A 153 17.05 -16.30 10.79
C GLY A 153 15.82 -15.68 10.12
N ALA A 154 14.78 -16.46 9.87
CA ALA A 154 13.53 -15.99 9.27
C ALA A 154 12.86 -14.89 10.12
N TYR A 155 12.81 -15.05 11.44
CA TYR A 155 12.28 -14.03 12.34
C TYR A 155 13.08 -12.73 12.28
N VAL A 156 14.41 -12.81 12.31
CA VAL A 156 15.27 -11.61 12.26
C VAL A 156 15.15 -10.91 10.91
N VAL A 157 15.03 -11.66 9.80
CA VAL A 157 14.76 -11.07 8.48
C VAL A 157 13.41 -10.36 8.47
N ALA A 158 12.37 -10.91 9.09
CA ALA A 158 11.07 -10.23 9.22
C ALA A 158 11.20 -8.91 10.02
N CYS A 159 11.95 -8.90 11.13
CA CYS A 159 12.24 -7.66 11.85
C CYS A 159 13.04 -6.66 10.99
N ALA A 160 13.96 -7.14 10.16
CA ALA A 160 14.73 -6.31 9.24
C ALA A 160 13.83 -5.68 8.18
N TRP A 161 12.84 -6.41 7.67
CA TRP A 161 11.80 -5.87 6.80
C TRP A 161 10.98 -4.79 7.50
N GLU A 162 10.43 -5.07 8.68
CA GLU A 162 9.65 -4.07 9.44
C GLU A 162 10.46 -2.80 9.68
N GLN A 163 11.73 -2.94 10.07
CA GLN A 163 12.59 -1.80 10.34
C GLN A 163 12.94 -1.03 9.06
N ALA A 164 13.32 -1.72 7.98
CA ALA A 164 13.65 -1.07 6.72
C ALA A 164 12.45 -0.30 6.15
N LEU A 165 11.25 -0.88 6.23
CA LEU A 165 10.02 -0.23 5.80
C LEU A 165 9.68 0.99 6.69
N ALA A 166 9.83 0.86 8.01
CA ALA A 166 9.56 1.94 8.95
C ALA A 166 10.56 3.11 8.80
N GLN A 167 11.82 2.81 8.54
CA GLN A 167 12.92 3.79 8.43
C GLN A 167 13.19 4.22 6.98
N ARG A 168 12.46 3.66 6.01
CA ARG A 168 12.68 3.86 4.56
C ARG A 168 14.13 3.52 4.14
N GLU A 169 14.74 2.52 4.77
CA GLU A 169 16.05 2.02 4.36
C GLU A 169 15.98 1.33 2.99
N PRO A 170 17.09 1.27 2.22
CA PRO A 170 17.12 0.55 0.95
C PRO A 170 16.76 -0.93 1.12
N LEU A 171 15.75 -1.39 0.36
CA LEU A 171 15.26 -2.78 0.43
C LEU A 171 16.14 -3.78 -0.35
N ALA A 172 17.06 -3.31 -1.20
CA ALA A 172 17.89 -4.18 -2.05
C ALA A 172 18.63 -5.30 -1.30
N PRO A 173 19.24 -5.07 -0.11
CA PRO A 173 19.88 -6.13 0.66
C PRO A 173 18.90 -7.20 1.16
N LEU A 174 17.68 -6.79 1.53
CA LEU A 174 16.62 -7.71 2.00
C LEU A 174 16.08 -8.56 0.85
N LEU A 175 15.86 -7.93 -0.30
CA LEU A 175 15.42 -8.61 -1.51
C LEU A 175 16.44 -9.66 -1.99
N ALA A 176 17.72 -9.31 -1.95
CA ALA A 176 18.81 -10.21 -2.28
C ALA A 176 18.93 -11.41 -1.30
N HIS A 177 18.44 -11.29 -0.07
CA HIS A 177 18.41 -12.40 0.89
C HIS A 177 17.39 -13.49 0.51
N GLY A 178 16.38 -13.17 -0.31
CA GLY A 178 15.39 -14.14 -0.79
C GLY A 178 14.34 -14.58 0.24
N ALA A 179 14.33 -13.99 1.44
CA ALA A 179 13.28 -14.14 2.44
C ALA A 179 12.54 -12.80 2.56
N TRP A 180 11.38 -12.73 1.92
CA TRP A 180 10.64 -11.51 1.67
C TRP A 180 9.16 -11.73 2.00
N PRO A 181 8.45 -10.69 2.49
CA PRO A 181 7.03 -10.77 2.79
C PRO A 181 6.21 -11.22 1.59
N ALA A 182 4.95 -11.57 1.83
CA ALA A 182 4.00 -11.77 0.75
C ALA A 182 4.05 -10.57 -0.22
N LEU A 183 4.06 -10.87 -1.53
CA LEU A 183 4.09 -9.86 -2.60
C LEU A 183 3.02 -8.78 -2.41
N ASP A 184 1.88 -9.15 -1.84
CA ASP A 184 0.79 -8.23 -1.53
C ASP A 184 1.17 -7.10 -0.58
N VAL A 185 2.04 -7.37 0.39
CA VAL A 185 2.56 -6.35 1.31
C VAL A 185 3.54 -5.43 0.60
N LEU A 186 4.40 -5.99 -0.26
CA LEU A 186 5.42 -5.23 -0.98
C LEU A 186 4.83 -4.37 -2.11
N ALA A 187 3.72 -4.83 -2.69
CA ALA A 187 2.97 -4.11 -3.71
C ALA A 187 2.00 -3.08 -3.12
N ASP A 188 1.93 -2.93 -1.80
CA ASP A 188 1.20 -1.82 -1.18
C ASP A 188 1.79 -0.46 -1.57
N ALA A 189 0.94 0.56 -1.66
CA ALA A 189 1.33 1.90 -2.08
C ALA A 189 2.44 2.50 -1.22
N ALA A 190 2.57 2.11 0.06
CA ALA A 190 3.63 2.59 0.94
C ALA A 190 5.03 2.05 0.59
N HIS A 191 5.11 0.94 -0.15
CA HIS A 191 6.35 0.17 -0.33
C HIS A 191 6.71 -0.09 -1.79
N ALA A 192 5.69 -0.13 -2.66
CA ALA A 192 5.83 -0.43 -4.07
C ALA A 192 6.87 0.45 -4.80
N PRO A 193 6.96 1.78 -4.59
CA PRO A 193 7.96 2.60 -5.27
C PRO A 193 9.40 2.19 -4.96
N GLN A 194 9.70 1.86 -3.70
CA GLN A 194 11.03 1.40 -3.30
C GLN A 194 11.34 0.02 -3.89
N CYS A 195 10.35 -0.87 -3.87
CA CYS A 195 10.47 -2.19 -4.47
C CYS A 195 10.75 -2.11 -5.98
N LEU A 196 10.07 -1.21 -6.71
CA LEU A 196 10.33 -1.01 -8.15
C LEU A 196 11.72 -0.44 -8.43
N ARG A 197 12.21 0.51 -7.63
CA ARG A 197 13.60 1.01 -7.77
C ARG A 197 14.64 -0.09 -7.52
N ALA A 198 14.29 -1.08 -6.71
CA ALA A 198 15.12 -2.24 -6.40
C ALA A 198 14.69 -3.51 -7.17
N LEU A 199 13.96 -3.38 -8.29
CA LEU A 199 13.39 -4.54 -8.99
C LEU A 199 14.47 -5.54 -9.44
N ASP A 200 15.67 -5.06 -9.77
CA ASP A 200 16.80 -5.93 -10.13
C ASP A 200 17.34 -6.78 -8.99
N ALA A 201 17.08 -6.39 -7.73
CA ALA A 201 17.42 -7.19 -6.56
C ALA A 201 16.47 -8.38 -6.33
N PHE A 202 15.30 -8.40 -7.00
CA PHE A 202 14.41 -9.56 -6.97
C PHE A 202 14.95 -10.68 -7.88
N PRO A 203 14.74 -11.95 -7.52
CA PRO A 203 14.94 -13.07 -8.44
C PRO A 203 14.21 -12.82 -9.76
N ALA A 204 14.85 -13.15 -10.89
CA ALA A 204 14.28 -12.86 -12.22
C ALA A 204 12.88 -13.45 -12.43
N ALA A 205 12.58 -14.61 -11.83
CA ALA A 205 11.27 -15.26 -11.89
C ALA A 205 10.15 -14.49 -11.16
N GLU A 206 10.53 -13.62 -10.22
CA GLU A 206 9.61 -12.92 -9.32
C GLU A 206 9.36 -11.47 -9.75
N ARG A 207 10.21 -10.91 -10.62
CA ARG A 207 10.03 -9.54 -11.15
C ARG A 207 8.68 -9.35 -11.85
N PRO A 208 8.23 -10.26 -12.74
CA PRO A 208 6.91 -10.11 -13.38
C PRO A 208 5.78 -10.17 -12.36
N ARG A 209 5.87 -11.08 -11.37
CA ARG A 209 4.87 -11.21 -10.30
C ARG A 209 4.77 -9.95 -9.44
N MET A 210 5.90 -9.31 -9.17
CA MET A 210 5.92 -8.02 -8.47
C MET A 210 5.24 -6.92 -9.30
N LEU A 211 5.54 -6.83 -10.61
CA LEU A 211 4.89 -5.87 -11.50
C LEU A 211 3.37 -6.13 -11.59
N ASP A 212 2.95 -7.39 -11.73
CA ASP A 212 1.53 -7.78 -11.77
C ASP A 212 0.82 -7.43 -10.45
N ALA A 213 1.48 -7.67 -9.31
CA ALA A 213 0.94 -7.34 -8.00
C ALA A 213 0.74 -5.83 -7.80
N VAL A 214 1.65 -5.00 -8.34
CA VAL A 214 1.48 -3.53 -8.34
C VAL A 214 0.41 -3.11 -9.34
N ALA A 215 0.39 -3.71 -10.54
CA ALA A 215 -0.58 -3.42 -11.60
C ALA A 215 -2.04 -3.71 -11.19
N ALA A 216 -2.25 -4.69 -10.31
CA ALA A 216 -3.56 -5.00 -9.75
C ALA A 216 -4.07 -3.95 -8.75
N ARG A 217 -3.26 -2.94 -8.36
CA ARG A 217 -3.56 -1.98 -7.31
C ARG A 217 -3.52 -0.54 -7.83
N PRO A 218 -4.69 0.08 -8.11
CA PRO A 218 -4.73 1.45 -8.64
C PRO A 218 -4.00 2.49 -7.78
N ALA A 219 -4.05 2.37 -6.44
CA ALA A 219 -3.33 3.28 -5.56
C ALA A 219 -1.81 3.14 -5.69
N SER A 220 -1.31 1.90 -5.74
CA SER A 220 0.11 1.62 -5.91
C SER A 220 0.61 2.09 -7.28
N LEU A 221 -0.18 1.90 -8.35
CA LEU A 221 0.13 2.43 -9.68
C LEU A 221 0.38 3.94 -9.66
N VAL A 222 -0.51 4.70 -9.01
CA VAL A 222 -0.38 6.17 -8.91
C VAL A 222 0.88 6.56 -8.15
N VAL A 223 1.12 5.98 -6.98
CA VAL A 223 2.30 6.33 -6.16
C VAL A 223 3.60 5.93 -6.88
N CYS A 224 3.64 4.76 -7.52
CA CYS A 224 4.81 4.31 -8.28
C CYS A 224 5.13 5.23 -9.47
N LEU A 225 4.13 5.64 -10.26
CA LEU A 225 4.33 6.57 -11.38
C LEU A 225 4.73 7.97 -10.91
N ALA A 226 4.26 8.39 -9.74
CA ALA A 226 4.63 9.68 -9.16
C ALA A 226 6.07 9.69 -8.63
N GLU A 227 6.43 8.72 -7.80
CA GLU A 227 7.71 8.72 -7.08
C GLU A 227 8.86 8.05 -7.83
N ALA A 228 8.58 7.10 -8.72
CA ALA A 228 9.59 6.31 -9.41
C ALA A 228 9.27 6.15 -10.91
N PRO A 229 9.10 7.26 -11.67
CA PRO A 229 8.55 7.23 -13.03
C PRO A 229 9.37 6.36 -14.00
N GLU A 230 10.69 6.34 -13.89
CA GLU A 230 11.56 5.52 -14.74
C GLU A 230 11.38 4.02 -14.46
N ALA A 231 11.36 3.64 -13.18
CA ALA A 231 11.16 2.24 -12.77
C ALA A 231 9.72 1.77 -12.99
N ALA A 232 8.75 2.68 -12.95
CA ALA A 232 7.33 2.41 -13.16
C ALA A 232 6.91 2.47 -14.64
N ALA A 233 7.82 2.77 -15.58
CA ALA A 233 7.50 2.83 -17.01
C ALA A 233 6.79 1.55 -17.55
N PRO A 234 7.15 0.32 -17.14
CA PRO A 234 6.43 -0.89 -17.55
C PRO A 234 4.97 -0.97 -17.06
N LEU A 235 4.59 -0.18 -16.04
CA LEU A 235 3.26 -0.17 -15.44
C LEU A 235 2.31 0.82 -16.11
N VAL A 236 2.79 1.65 -17.05
CA VAL A 236 1.95 2.63 -17.74
C VAL A 236 0.73 1.99 -18.43
N PRO A 237 0.84 0.86 -19.16
CA PRO A 237 -0.32 0.19 -19.74
C PRO A 237 -1.37 -0.19 -18.69
N ALA A 238 -0.96 -0.77 -17.57
CA ALA A 238 -1.87 -1.14 -16.47
C ALA A 238 -2.53 0.08 -15.81
N PHE A 239 -1.79 1.19 -15.66
CA PHE A 239 -2.35 2.46 -15.22
C PHE A 239 -3.41 2.99 -16.18
N LEU A 240 -3.17 2.91 -17.49
CA LEU A 240 -4.16 3.30 -18.47
C LEU A 240 -5.38 2.39 -18.34
N ASP A 241 -5.23 1.07 -18.32
CA ASP A 241 -6.38 0.14 -18.22
C ASP A 241 -7.22 0.36 -16.96
N SER A 242 -6.57 0.73 -15.85
CA SER A 242 -7.22 1.04 -14.56
C SER A 242 -7.45 2.54 -14.30
N PHE A 243 -7.32 3.40 -15.32
CA PHE A 243 -7.30 4.87 -15.14
C PHE A 243 -8.49 5.39 -14.33
N ALA A 244 -9.70 4.89 -14.61
CA ALA A 244 -10.91 5.31 -13.90
C ALA A 244 -10.84 5.02 -12.39
N ASP A 245 -10.23 3.92 -11.99
CA ASP A 245 -10.05 3.58 -10.58
C ASP A 245 -8.86 4.31 -9.97
N ALA A 246 -7.78 4.48 -10.73
CA ALA A 246 -6.58 5.19 -10.32
C ALA A 246 -6.89 6.66 -9.95
N VAL A 247 -7.67 7.37 -10.75
CA VAL A 247 -8.03 8.78 -10.47
C VAL A 247 -8.96 8.96 -9.27
N ARG A 248 -9.61 7.89 -8.79
CA ARG A 248 -10.44 7.94 -7.58
C ARG A 248 -9.63 7.75 -6.30
N THR A 249 -8.38 7.32 -6.40
CA THR A 249 -7.55 7.01 -5.24
C THR A 249 -7.17 8.28 -4.46
N PRO A 250 -6.97 8.17 -3.13
CA PRO A 250 -6.47 9.29 -2.33
C PRO A 250 -5.11 9.82 -2.81
N ALA A 251 -4.25 8.94 -3.34
CA ALA A 251 -2.95 9.31 -3.90
C ALA A 251 -3.10 10.25 -5.10
N TRP A 252 -4.00 9.94 -6.04
CA TRP A 252 -4.27 10.83 -7.18
C TRP A 252 -4.82 12.17 -6.72
N LYS A 253 -5.82 12.15 -5.83
CA LYS A 253 -6.42 13.37 -5.27
C LYS A 253 -5.34 14.24 -4.61
N ALA A 254 -4.40 13.66 -3.86
CA ALA A 254 -3.30 14.39 -3.26
C ALA A 254 -2.40 15.08 -4.30
N LEU A 255 -2.08 14.41 -5.41
CA LEU A 255 -1.29 15.00 -6.50
C LEU A 255 -2.03 16.19 -7.16
N VAL A 256 -3.34 16.04 -7.41
CA VAL A 256 -4.16 17.11 -7.99
C VAL A 256 -4.27 18.31 -7.06
N ALA A 257 -4.48 18.09 -5.75
CA ALA A 257 -4.53 19.17 -4.76
C ALA A 257 -3.21 19.94 -4.66
N ALA A 258 -2.09 19.24 -4.85
CA ALA A 258 -0.75 19.82 -4.77
C ALA A 258 -0.28 20.47 -6.08
N ASP A 259 -1.10 20.43 -7.15
CA ASP A 259 -0.70 20.81 -8.51
C ASP A 259 0.61 20.13 -8.96
N ASP A 260 0.74 18.83 -8.65
CA ASP A 260 2.00 18.10 -8.80
C ASP A 260 2.29 17.73 -10.27
N ALA A 261 3.54 17.94 -10.70
CA ALA A 261 4.02 17.60 -12.04
C ALA A 261 3.86 16.09 -12.38
N ALA A 262 3.79 15.21 -11.39
CA ALA A 262 3.48 13.79 -11.59
C ALA A 262 2.09 13.59 -12.20
N ALA A 263 1.06 14.31 -11.73
CA ALA A 263 -0.28 14.23 -12.32
C ALA A 263 -0.26 14.68 -13.78
N VAL A 264 0.47 15.76 -14.09
CA VAL A 264 0.68 16.26 -15.46
C VAL A 264 1.32 15.19 -16.35
N ARG A 265 2.41 14.54 -15.88
CA ARG A 265 3.07 13.45 -16.63
C ARG A 265 2.13 12.27 -16.87
N MET A 266 1.39 11.86 -15.85
CA MET A 266 0.45 10.73 -15.93
C MET A 266 -0.70 11.01 -16.91
N LEU A 267 -1.25 12.23 -16.91
CA LEU A 267 -2.21 12.67 -17.92
C LEU A 267 -1.57 12.58 -19.32
N GLY A 268 -0.31 12.99 -19.46
CA GLY A 268 0.47 12.86 -20.70
C GLY A 268 0.49 11.45 -21.29
N HIS A 269 0.44 10.39 -20.46
CA HIS A 269 0.40 9.00 -20.94
C HIS A 269 -0.93 8.63 -21.63
N LEU A 270 -2.05 9.28 -21.28
CA LEU A 270 -3.33 9.07 -21.99
C LEU A 270 -3.21 9.43 -23.47
N ALA A 271 -2.41 10.46 -23.78
CA ALA A 271 -2.19 10.93 -25.15
C ALA A 271 -1.34 9.99 -26.00
N SER A 272 -0.48 9.16 -25.39
CA SER A 272 0.39 8.22 -26.11
C SER A 272 -0.32 6.94 -26.54
N ALA A 273 -1.48 6.63 -25.96
CA ALA A 273 -2.21 5.39 -26.19
C ALA A 273 -3.63 5.64 -26.74
N LEU A 274 -3.74 6.53 -27.73
CA LEU A 274 -5.03 6.80 -28.39
C LEU A 274 -5.34 5.75 -29.45
N GLU A 275 -6.30 4.89 -29.14
CA GLU A 275 -6.78 3.85 -30.04
C GLU A 275 -8.27 4.05 -30.37
N PRO A 276 -8.74 3.61 -31.55
CA PRO A 276 -10.13 3.77 -31.93
C PRO A 276 -11.12 3.14 -30.93
N ALA A 277 -10.76 2.02 -30.31
CA ALA A 277 -11.62 1.33 -29.35
C ALA A 277 -11.78 2.07 -28.02
N THR A 278 -10.78 2.87 -27.61
CA THR A 278 -10.71 3.42 -26.25
C THR A 278 -10.79 4.93 -26.20
N ALA A 279 -10.48 5.66 -27.28
CA ALA A 279 -10.34 7.11 -27.28
C ALA A 279 -11.57 7.85 -26.72
N ALA A 280 -12.78 7.43 -27.08
CA ALA A 280 -14.00 8.09 -26.60
C ALA A 280 -14.27 7.80 -25.11
N VAL A 281 -13.95 6.59 -24.64
CA VAL A 281 -14.01 6.24 -23.21
C VAL A 281 -12.97 7.03 -22.42
N ARG A 282 -11.77 7.25 -22.96
CA ARG A 282 -10.74 8.11 -22.34
C ARG A 282 -11.22 9.56 -22.20
N TYR A 283 -11.92 10.07 -23.21
CA TYR A 283 -12.55 11.38 -23.13
C TYR A 283 -13.58 11.46 -22.01
N GLU A 284 -14.49 10.49 -21.93
CA GLU A 284 -15.47 10.40 -20.85
C GLU A 284 -14.81 10.34 -19.47
N GLN A 285 -13.78 9.50 -19.31
CA GLN A 285 -13.06 9.36 -18.04
C GLN A 285 -12.36 10.66 -17.65
N LEU A 286 -11.65 11.31 -18.58
CA LEU A 286 -10.95 12.56 -18.31
C LEU A 286 -11.92 13.67 -17.90
N VAL A 287 -12.98 13.88 -18.69
CA VAL A 287 -13.94 14.95 -18.43
C VAL A 287 -14.79 14.63 -17.20
N GLY A 288 -15.35 13.42 -17.12
CA GLY A 288 -16.27 13.03 -16.05
C GLY A 288 -15.59 12.83 -14.70
N LEU A 289 -14.41 12.20 -14.65
CA LEU A 289 -13.76 11.82 -13.39
C LEU A 289 -12.73 12.84 -12.90
N VAL A 290 -12.20 13.70 -13.76
CA VAL A 290 -11.18 14.70 -13.39
C VAL A 290 -11.74 16.12 -13.46
N LEU A 291 -12.26 16.54 -14.61
CA LEU A 291 -12.72 17.92 -14.79
C LEU A 291 -14.05 18.22 -14.10
N LEU A 292 -15.00 17.29 -14.20
CA LEU A 292 -16.35 17.39 -13.63
C LEU A 292 -16.49 16.58 -12.34
N ALA A 293 -15.39 16.28 -11.66
CA ALA A 293 -15.41 15.51 -10.43
C ALA A 293 -16.38 16.12 -9.39
N ASP A 294 -17.26 15.29 -8.84
CA ASP A 294 -18.27 15.71 -7.85
C ASP A 294 -17.62 16.17 -6.54
N GLU A 295 -16.47 15.57 -6.19
CA GLU A 295 -15.73 15.81 -4.96
C GLU A 295 -14.42 16.56 -5.24
N PRO A 296 -13.98 17.44 -4.31
CA PRO A 296 -12.64 18.01 -4.36
C PRO A 296 -11.57 16.91 -4.19
N PRO A 297 -10.32 17.19 -4.61
CA PRO A 297 -9.83 18.46 -5.17
C PRO A 297 -10.09 18.56 -6.67
N TRP A 298 -10.50 19.76 -7.12
CA TRP A 298 -10.59 20.07 -8.55
C TRP A 298 -9.23 20.48 -9.09
N PRO A 299 -8.91 20.14 -10.35
CA PRO A 299 -7.62 20.51 -10.95
C PRO A 299 -7.49 22.04 -11.04
N THR A 300 -6.34 22.55 -10.62
CA THR A 300 -5.93 23.95 -10.75
C THR A 300 -4.59 24.03 -11.47
N GLY A 301 -4.08 25.25 -11.73
CA GLY A 301 -2.70 25.48 -12.18
C GLY A 301 -2.28 24.63 -13.39
N ASP A 302 -1.11 24.00 -13.28
CA ASP A 302 -0.51 23.20 -14.36
C ASP A 302 -1.30 21.92 -14.63
N VAL A 303 -1.90 21.30 -13.61
CA VAL A 303 -2.76 20.12 -13.76
C VAL A 303 -4.00 20.46 -14.59
N LEU A 304 -4.65 21.61 -14.35
CA LEU A 304 -5.80 22.05 -15.14
C LEU A 304 -5.41 22.30 -16.60
N VAL A 305 -4.28 22.96 -16.84
CA VAL A 305 -3.76 23.18 -18.20
C VAL A 305 -3.50 21.84 -18.90
N ALA A 306 -2.94 20.86 -18.19
CA ALA A 306 -2.69 19.53 -18.73
C ALA A 306 -3.98 18.76 -19.05
N VAL A 307 -5.00 18.85 -18.18
CA VAL A 307 -6.32 18.24 -18.42
C VAL A 307 -6.98 18.82 -19.67
N GLU A 308 -7.01 20.16 -19.80
CA GLU A 308 -7.61 20.81 -20.97
C GLU A 308 -6.82 20.54 -22.26
N ALA A 309 -5.49 20.53 -22.20
CA ALA A 309 -4.64 20.14 -23.32
C ALA A 309 -4.92 18.69 -23.77
N MET A 310 -5.10 17.78 -22.81
CA MET A 310 -5.44 16.39 -23.10
C MET A 310 -6.84 16.26 -23.72
N ARG A 311 -7.82 16.99 -23.18
CA ARG A 311 -9.19 17.05 -23.72
C ARG A 311 -9.18 17.52 -25.17
N ALA A 312 -8.45 18.61 -25.47
CA ALA A 312 -8.31 19.13 -26.82
C ALA A 312 -7.67 18.10 -27.77
N ARG A 313 -6.66 17.36 -27.32
CA ARG A 313 -5.99 16.32 -28.11
C ARG A 313 -6.91 15.13 -28.39
N LEU A 314 -7.70 14.70 -27.41
CA LEU A 314 -8.71 13.65 -27.59
C LEU A 314 -9.77 14.06 -28.59
N LEU A 315 -10.30 15.28 -28.50
CA LEU A 315 -11.26 15.81 -29.48
C LEU A 315 -10.67 15.87 -30.89
N ALA A 316 -9.44 16.38 -31.04
CA ALA A 316 -8.77 16.43 -32.34
C ALA A 316 -8.50 15.03 -32.93
N TYR A 317 -8.28 14.02 -32.09
CA TYR A 317 -8.20 12.63 -32.53
C TYR A 317 -9.58 12.12 -32.99
N LEU A 318 -10.61 12.29 -32.15
CA LEU A 318 -11.97 11.84 -32.45
C LEU A 318 -12.51 12.52 -33.71
N GLN A 319 -12.29 13.82 -33.91
CA GLN A 319 -12.68 14.54 -35.14
C GLN A 319 -12.11 13.89 -36.40
N ARG A 320 -10.87 13.40 -36.35
CA ARG A 320 -10.21 12.74 -37.49
C ARG A 320 -10.58 11.26 -37.65
N GLN A 321 -10.93 10.58 -36.55
CA GLN A 321 -11.04 9.12 -36.48
C GLN A 321 -12.42 8.61 -36.06
N TRP A 322 -13.44 9.45 -35.93
CA TRP A 322 -14.74 9.04 -35.37
C TRP A 322 -15.38 7.88 -36.12
N VAL A 323 -15.21 7.77 -37.45
CA VAL A 323 -15.72 6.63 -38.22
C VAL A 323 -15.05 5.32 -37.80
N ALA A 324 -13.73 5.34 -37.60
CA ALA A 324 -12.98 4.18 -37.11
C ALA A 324 -13.33 3.84 -35.65
N VAL A 325 -13.48 4.87 -34.80
CA VAL A 325 -13.93 4.72 -33.40
C VAL A 325 -15.31 4.06 -33.33
N ARG A 326 -16.25 4.53 -34.16
CA ARG A 326 -17.58 3.92 -34.32
C ARG A 326 -17.48 2.49 -34.83
N ALA A 327 -16.61 2.22 -35.79
CA ALA A 327 -16.42 0.88 -36.32
C ALA A 327 -15.90 -0.10 -35.25
N ALA A 328 -15.09 0.41 -34.32
CA ALA A 328 -14.56 -0.29 -33.16
C ALA A 328 -15.49 -0.26 -31.93
N HIS A 329 -16.75 0.16 -32.07
CA HIS A 329 -17.73 0.24 -30.98
C HIS A 329 -17.34 1.19 -29.82
N GLY A 330 -16.42 2.13 -30.05
CA GLY A 330 -15.89 3.01 -29.00
C GLY A 330 -16.91 3.98 -28.39
N PHE A 331 -18.04 4.25 -29.06
CA PHE A 331 -19.10 5.14 -28.56
C PHE A 331 -20.24 4.41 -27.83
N ASP A 332 -20.31 3.07 -27.90
CA ASP A 332 -21.50 2.32 -27.51
C ASP A 332 -21.71 2.30 -25.98
N ALA A 333 -20.63 2.28 -25.21
CA ALA A 333 -20.65 2.21 -23.74
C ALA A 333 -20.64 3.58 -23.02
N LEU A 334 -20.59 4.70 -23.77
CA LEU A 334 -20.45 6.03 -23.17
C LEU A 334 -21.73 6.50 -22.48
N ALA A 335 -21.61 7.31 -21.43
CA ALA A 335 -22.78 7.98 -20.86
C ALA A 335 -23.46 8.93 -21.86
N ASN A 336 -24.78 9.12 -21.72
CA ASN A 336 -25.57 9.93 -22.64
C ASN A 336 -25.15 11.40 -22.70
N TRP A 337 -24.62 11.96 -21.60
CA TRP A 337 -24.08 13.32 -21.60
C TRP A 337 -22.86 13.42 -22.51
N CYS A 338 -21.95 12.45 -22.43
CA CYS A 338 -20.71 12.41 -23.19
C CYS A 338 -20.99 12.25 -24.69
N VAL A 339 -21.94 11.38 -25.06
CA VAL A 339 -22.33 11.22 -26.48
C VAL A 339 -22.93 12.49 -27.05
N LYS A 340 -23.72 13.24 -26.28
CA LYS A 340 -24.25 14.55 -26.73
C LYS A 340 -23.13 15.56 -26.92
N GLU A 341 -22.22 15.68 -25.95
CA GLU A 341 -21.08 16.60 -26.06
C GLU A 341 -20.18 16.25 -27.26
N LEU A 342 -19.88 14.96 -27.47
CA LEU A 342 -19.10 14.52 -28.61
C LEU A 342 -19.86 14.70 -29.93
N SER A 343 -21.17 14.47 -29.97
CA SER A 343 -22.01 14.74 -31.15
C SER A 343 -21.91 16.20 -31.58
N ASP A 344 -22.04 17.13 -30.63
CA ASP A 344 -21.92 18.57 -30.89
C ASP A 344 -20.48 18.95 -31.29
N ALA A 345 -19.45 18.37 -30.64
CA ALA A 345 -18.04 18.68 -30.93
C ALA A 345 -17.53 18.09 -32.25
N LEU A 346 -18.18 17.04 -32.76
CA LEU A 346 -17.85 16.37 -34.02
C LEU A 346 -18.73 16.84 -35.19
N ASP A 347 -19.80 17.61 -34.93
CA ASP A 347 -20.82 18.00 -35.91
C ASP A 347 -21.47 16.78 -36.61
N VAL A 348 -21.83 15.77 -35.81
CA VAL A 348 -22.43 14.51 -36.27
C VAL A 348 -23.64 14.20 -35.40
N GLU A 349 -24.73 13.70 -35.98
CA GLU A 349 -25.93 13.36 -35.22
C GLU A 349 -25.67 12.26 -34.15
N VAL A 350 -26.29 12.38 -32.97
CA VAL A 350 -26.12 11.44 -31.84
C VAL A 350 -26.28 9.98 -32.24
N HIS A 351 -27.28 9.67 -33.07
CA HIS A 351 -27.57 8.31 -33.53
C HIS A 351 -26.59 7.81 -34.60
N ALA A 352 -25.81 8.70 -35.22
CA ALA A 352 -24.76 8.35 -36.15
C ALA A 352 -23.44 8.00 -35.43
N LEU A 353 -23.26 8.38 -34.15
CA LEU A 353 -22.10 7.96 -33.36
C LEU A 353 -22.23 6.53 -32.81
N ARG A 354 -23.40 6.19 -32.27
CA ARG A 354 -23.68 4.82 -31.80
C ARG A 354 -24.08 3.94 -32.96
N ARG A 355 -23.72 2.65 -32.91
CA ARG A 355 -24.40 1.69 -33.79
C ARG A 355 -25.80 1.49 -33.21
N ALA A 356 -26.83 1.64 -34.05
CA ALA A 356 -28.13 1.14 -33.68
C ALA A 356 -27.93 -0.34 -33.30
N PRO A 357 -28.42 -0.80 -32.13
CA PRO A 357 -28.35 -2.21 -31.82
C PRO A 357 -29.00 -2.92 -33.02
N LEU A 358 -28.21 -3.70 -33.77
CA LEU A 358 -28.73 -4.63 -34.75
C LEU A 358 -29.85 -5.34 -34.01
N ALA A 359 -31.10 -5.13 -34.44
CA ALA A 359 -32.27 -5.61 -33.75
C ALA A 359 -32.10 -7.12 -33.56
N ALA A 360 -31.59 -7.51 -32.39
CA ALA A 360 -31.43 -8.91 -32.06
C ALA A 360 -32.85 -9.45 -31.92
N PRO A 361 -33.17 -10.61 -32.54
CA PRO A 361 -34.48 -11.20 -32.37
C PRO A 361 -34.71 -11.38 -30.86
N ALA A 362 -35.83 -10.84 -30.37
CA ALA A 362 -36.12 -10.60 -28.96
C ALA A 362 -35.81 -11.83 -28.08
N ALA A 363 -34.65 -11.83 -27.43
CA ALA A 363 -34.30 -12.76 -26.38
C ALA A 363 -34.25 -11.99 -25.06
N ARG A 364 -35.20 -12.30 -24.17
CA ARG A 364 -35.30 -11.79 -22.80
C ARG A 364 -34.10 -12.28 -21.97
N ALA A 365 -33.30 -11.35 -21.45
CA ALA A 365 -32.52 -11.45 -20.20
C ALA A 365 -32.01 -10.04 -19.85
N ALA A 366 -32.47 -9.36 -18.79
CA ALA A 366 -32.12 -9.52 -17.37
C ALA A 366 -30.64 -9.17 -17.04
N GLY A 367 -30.41 -8.00 -16.44
CA GLY A 367 -29.25 -7.78 -15.54
C GLY A 367 -28.42 -6.49 -15.73
N SER A 368 -28.53 -5.61 -14.73
CA SER A 368 -27.57 -4.59 -14.24
C SER A 368 -27.17 -3.39 -15.12
N SER A 369 -27.88 -2.28 -14.94
CA SER A 369 -27.35 -0.92 -15.09
C SER A 369 -27.27 -0.30 -13.69
N LEU A 370 -26.07 0.12 -13.27
CA LEU A 370 -25.76 0.55 -11.90
C LEU A 370 -25.85 2.08 -11.69
N PHE A 371 -26.51 2.83 -12.57
CA PHE A 371 -26.78 4.25 -12.34
C PHE A 371 -28.22 4.59 -12.76
N ALA A 372 -29.15 4.27 -11.88
CA ALA A 372 -30.53 4.75 -11.96
C ALA A 372 -30.94 5.36 -10.61
N MET A 373 -31.30 6.65 -10.70
CA MET A 373 -32.18 7.42 -9.81
C MET A 373 -31.64 7.94 -8.47
N THR A 374 -31.46 9.26 -8.41
CA THR A 374 -32.21 10.14 -7.49
C THR A 374 -32.54 11.48 -8.17
N SER A 375 -33.69 11.54 -8.85
CA SER A 375 -34.35 12.80 -9.18
C SER A 375 -35.81 12.69 -8.76
N ALA A 376 -36.07 13.01 -7.50
CA ALA A 376 -37.41 13.18 -6.95
C ALA A 376 -37.43 14.45 -6.09
N GLY A 377 -38.31 15.39 -6.47
CA GLY A 377 -38.80 16.42 -5.57
C GLY A 377 -38.52 17.85 -6.00
N LEU A 378 -39.35 18.40 -6.89
CA LEU A 378 -39.86 19.77 -6.70
C LEU A 378 -41.18 19.95 -7.46
N GLY A 379 -42.12 20.52 -6.73
CA GLY A 379 -43.55 20.46 -6.95
C GLY A 379 -44.05 21.16 -8.20
N ASP A 380 -45.15 20.60 -8.67
CA ASP A 380 -46.12 21.15 -9.59
C ASP A 380 -46.60 22.54 -9.15
N GLY A 381 -46.68 23.46 -10.11
CA GLY A 381 -46.93 24.88 -9.88
C GLY A 381 -47.02 25.71 -11.16
N GLY A 382 -47.99 25.38 -12.02
CA GLY A 382 -48.77 26.34 -12.81
C GLY A 382 -48.06 27.43 -13.64
N ARG A 383 -48.05 27.20 -14.97
CA ARG A 383 -48.41 28.18 -16.02
C ARG A 383 -47.57 29.47 -16.15
N ALA A 384 -46.61 29.44 -17.09
CA ALA A 384 -46.42 30.53 -18.07
C ALA A 384 -45.55 30.04 -19.24
N VAL A 385 -46.04 30.26 -20.46
CA VAL A 385 -45.31 30.10 -21.72
C VAL A 385 -44.25 31.20 -21.76
N ALA A 386 -43.00 30.84 -21.54
CA ALA A 386 -41.82 31.62 -21.90
C ALA A 386 -40.82 30.64 -22.47
N GLU A 387 -40.31 30.93 -23.67
CA GLU A 387 -39.23 30.16 -24.30
C GLU A 387 -38.06 30.05 -23.32
N GLU A 388 -37.91 28.86 -22.73
CA GLU A 388 -36.71 28.48 -22.02
C GLU A 388 -35.57 28.40 -23.06
N PRO A 389 -34.49 29.19 -22.92
CA PRO A 389 -33.32 29.01 -23.78
C PRO A 389 -32.80 27.61 -23.51
N ARG A 390 -32.87 26.75 -24.54
CA ARG A 390 -32.31 25.40 -24.55
C ARG A 390 -30.92 25.43 -23.89
N ARG A 391 -30.83 24.91 -22.67
CA ARG A 391 -29.55 24.66 -21.98
C ARG A 391 -28.82 23.55 -22.73
N GLY A 392 -28.11 23.95 -23.79
CA GLY A 392 -27.17 23.08 -24.51
C GLY A 392 -25.89 22.87 -23.70
N PRO A 393 -25.07 21.86 -24.03
CA PRO A 393 -23.89 21.44 -23.25
C PRO A 393 -22.79 22.50 -23.07
N VAL A 394 -22.79 23.58 -23.85
CA VAL A 394 -22.03 24.81 -23.54
C VAL A 394 -22.35 25.32 -22.13
N SER A 395 -23.57 25.07 -21.61
CA SER A 395 -23.97 25.42 -20.25
C SER A 395 -23.35 24.55 -19.17
N LEU A 396 -22.92 23.32 -19.46
CA LEU A 396 -22.27 22.45 -18.47
C LEU A 396 -20.79 22.80 -18.32
N HIS A 397 -20.09 23.05 -19.42
CA HIS A 397 -18.73 23.58 -19.37
C HIS A 397 -18.70 24.99 -18.78
N ALA A 398 -19.62 25.88 -19.20
CA ALA A 398 -19.79 27.17 -18.56
C ALA A 398 -20.20 27.05 -17.08
N ALA A 399 -20.99 26.04 -16.69
CA ALA A 399 -21.29 25.79 -15.28
C ALA A 399 -20.07 25.29 -14.51
N ALA A 400 -19.22 24.44 -15.08
CA ALA A 400 -17.97 24.00 -14.47
C ALA A 400 -16.98 25.16 -14.32
N LEU A 401 -16.82 25.98 -15.36
CA LEU A 401 -16.01 27.19 -15.32
C LEU A 401 -16.57 28.23 -14.35
N ASN A 402 -17.88 28.45 -14.33
CA ASN A 402 -18.52 29.37 -13.38
C ASN A 402 -18.44 28.85 -11.95
N LYS A 403 -18.54 27.52 -11.73
CA LYS A 403 -18.37 26.89 -10.41
C LYS A 403 -16.92 27.06 -9.94
N ALA A 404 -15.94 26.78 -10.79
CA ALA A 404 -14.53 27.00 -10.49
C ALA A 404 -14.24 28.49 -10.22
N ALA A 405 -14.70 29.41 -11.07
CA ALA A 405 -14.53 30.85 -10.90
C ALA A 405 -15.19 31.39 -9.63
N ALA A 406 -16.41 30.92 -9.31
CA ALA A 406 -17.10 31.28 -8.07
C ALA A 406 -16.34 30.79 -6.83
N GLN A 407 -15.73 29.61 -6.89
CA GLN A 407 -14.96 29.07 -5.77
C GLN A 407 -13.60 29.76 -5.58
N THR A 408 -12.94 30.17 -6.68
CA THR A 408 -11.74 31.02 -6.61
C THR A 408 -12.06 32.37 -5.98
N ALA A 409 -13.22 32.96 -6.28
CA ALA A 409 -13.69 34.20 -5.63
C ALA A 409 -13.91 34.02 -4.11
N VAL A 410 -14.48 32.88 -3.70
CA VAL A 410 -14.65 32.53 -2.27
C VAL A 410 -13.30 32.35 -1.56
N ALA A 411 -12.35 31.63 -2.17
CA ALA A 411 -11.03 31.38 -1.59
C ALA A 411 -10.17 32.65 -1.47
N THR A 412 -10.36 33.62 -2.36
CA THR A 412 -9.61 34.89 -2.38
C THR A 412 -10.25 36.00 -1.54
N GLY A 413 -11.40 35.74 -0.89
CA GLY A 413 -12.09 36.72 -0.06
C GLY A 413 -12.72 37.89 -0.84
N HIS A 414 -12.93 37.73 -2.14
CA HIS A 414 -13.66 38.68 -2.98
C HIS A 414 -15.13 38.26 -3.10
N VAL A 415 -15.87 38.35 -1.98
CA VAL A 415 -17.34 38.28 -1.96
C VAL A 415 -17.89 39.41 -1.11
#